data_AF-A0AB35BI83-F1
#
_entry.id   AF-A0AB35BI83-F1
#
_cell.length_a   1.000
_cell.length_b   1.000
_cell.length_c   1.000
_cell.angle_alpha   90.00
_cell.angle_beta   90.00
_cell.angle_gamma   90.00
#
_symmetry.space_group_name_H-M   'P 1'
#
loop_
_entity.id
_entity.type
_entity.pdbx_description
1 polymer ?
#
loop_
_entity_poly.entity_id
_entity_poly.type
_entity_poly.pdbx_seq_one_letter_code
_entity_poly.pdbx_strand_id
1 'polypeptide(L)'
;MSTNRITAAIRTAAVAALIALPALGLGGAAVAHPGPHPPAADPIVGSKGGGCSENRVGVDGDTGEQLSCRRGPDGGVWSGTNGGIVGVHEFGSPCDPALDERSQTPEGREIMCTPAGHQWQYDA
;
A
#
# COMPACT_ATOMS: atom_id res chain seq x y z
N MET A 1 -49.67 34.72 -32.83
CA MET A 1 -48.41 34.77 -32.06
C MET A 1 -47.68 33.46 -32.34
N SER A 2 -46.89 33.41 -33.40
CA SER A 2 -45.47 33.80 -33.51
C SER A 2 -44.57 32.58 -33.33
N THR A 3 -44.37 31.90 -34.45
CA THR A 3 -43.22 31.06 -34.81
C THR A 3 -41.92 31.72 -34.37
N ASN A 4 -40.95 30.96 -33.84
CA ASN A 4 -39.53 31.26 -34.03
C ASN A 4 -38.68 29.99 -33.89
N ARG A 5 -38.18 29.52 -35.04
CA ARG A 5 -37.03 28.61 -35.17
C ARG A 5 -35.77 29.47 -35.09
N ILE A 6 -34.82 29.14 -34.23
CA ILE A 6 -33.47 29.74 -34.29
C ILE A 6 -32.49 28.60 -34.56
N THR A 7 -32.12 28.50 -35.83
CA THR A 7 -30.95 27.79 -36.32
C THR A 7 -29.75 28.72 -36.14
N ALA A 8 -28.73 28.30 -35.41
CA ALA A 8 -27.41 28.94 -35.47
C ALA A 8 -26.33 27.84 -35.44
N ALA A 9 -25.72 27.64 -36.60
CA ALA A 9 -24.58 26.78 -36.81
C ALA A 9 -23.32 27.42 -36.21
N ILE A 10 -22.49 26.63 -35.52
CA ILE A 10 -21.11 27.01 -35.23
C ILE A 10 -20.23 26.00 -35.96
N ARG A 11 -19.71 26.43 -37.11
CA ARG A 11 -18.62 25.76 -37.82
C ARG A 11 -17.29 26.32 -37.32
N THR A 12 -16.31 25.41 -37.32
CA THR A 12 -14.86 25.61 -37.54
C THR A 12 -14.04 26.35 -36.47
N ALA A 13 -13.10 25.62 -35.87
CA ALA A 13 -11.69 25.76 -36.26
C ALA A 13 -10.89 24.51 -35.81
N ALA A 14 -10.38 23.76 -36.78
CA ALA A 14 -9.24 22.87 -36.58
C ALA A 14 -7.97 23.73 -36.71
N VAL A 15 -7.08 23.66 -35.73
CA VAL A 15 -5.67 24.05 -35.91
C VAL A 15 -4.81 22.94 -35.34
N ALA A 16 -4.02 22.38 -36.24
CA ALA A 16 -3.06 21.31 -36.04
C ALA A 16 -1.82 21.79 -35.27
N ALA A 17 -1.17 20.87 -34.56
CA ALA A 17 0.29 20.72 -34.61
C ALA A 17 0.70 19.39 -34.00
N LEU A 18 1.09 18.46 -34.87
CA LEU A 18 1.91 17.30 -34.55
C LEU A 18 3.31 17.79 -34.16
N ILE A 19 3.77 17.43 -32.96
CA ILE A 19 5.20 17.37 -32.66
C ILE A 19 5.48 15.93 -32.24
N ALA A 20 5.95 15.14 -33.21
CA ALA A 20 6.66 13.91 -32.95
C ALA A 20 8.11 14.25 -32.57
N LEU A 21 8.70 13.52 -31.62
CA LEU A 21 10.13 13.11 -31.53
C LEU A 21 10.34 12.31 -30.20
N PRO A 22 11.39 11.46 -30.10
CA PRO A 22 11.23 10.04 -29.80
C PRO A 22 12.04 9.53 -28.58
N ALA A 23 11.98 8.21 -28.39
CA ALA A 23 12.98 7.33 -27.76
C ALA A 23 13.00 7.19 -26.21
N LEU A 24 12.61 5.97 -25.79
CA LEU A 24 13.26 5.11 -24.78
C LEU A 24 14.04 5.83 -23.67
N GLY A 25 13.33 6.08 -22.56
CA GLY A 25 13.93 6.22 -21.24
C GLY A 25 13.43 5.09 -20.34
N LEU A 26 14.32 4.16 -20.02
CA LEU A 26 14.20 3.26 -18.87
C LEU A 26 13.93 4.08 -17.60
N GLY A 27 13.02 3.61 -16.75
CA GLY A 27 12.83 4.17 -15.41
C GLY A 27 11.53 4.93 -15.21
N GLY A 28 10.40 4.26 -15.41
CA GLY A 28 9.18 4.63 -14.69
C GLY A 28 9.16 3.81 -13.42
N ALA A 29 9.60 4.40 -12.31
CA ALA A 29 9.27 3.89 -10.98
C ALA A 29 7.79 3.52 -11.01
N ALA A 30 7.47 2.27 -10.68
CA ALA A 30 6.11 1.93 -10.32
C ALA A 30 5.83 2.72 -9.03
N VAL A 31 5.41 3.97 -9.19
CA VAL A 31 4.60 4.64 -8.18
C VAL A 31 3.48 3.63 -7.93
N ALA A 32 3.50 3.01 -6.75
CA ALA A 32 2.39 2.22 -6.27
C ALA A 32 1.14 3.06 -6.53
N HIS A 33 0.38 2.69 -7.56
CA HIS A 33 -0.82 3.40 -7.91
C HIS A 33 -1.70 3.32 -6.66
N PRO A 34 -2.33 4.43 -6.21
CA PRO A 34 -3.40 4.36 -5.22
C PRO A 34 -4.62 3.74 -5.91
N GLY A 35 -4.50 2.46 -6.25
CA GLY A 35 -5.66 1.59 -6.31
C GLY A 35 -6.24 1.50 -4.90
N PRO A 36 -7.51 1.12 -4.74
CA PRO A 36 -8.06 0.86 -3.42
C PRO A 36 -7.25 -0.28 -2.77
N HIS A 37 -6.38 0.05 -1.83
CA HIS A 37 -5.77 -0.95 -0.96
C HIS A 37 -6.88 -1.43 -0.01
N PRO A 38 -6.96 -2.74 0.29
CA PRO A 38 -7.87 -3.21 1.32
C PRO A 38 -7.67 -2.42 2.62
N PRO A 39 -8.75 -2.11 3.37
CA PRO A 39 -8.62 -1.44 4.64
C PRO A 39 -7.82 -2.32 5.62
N ALA A 40 -7.03 -1.67 6.46
CA ALA A 40 -6.40 -2.32 7.59
C ALA A 40 -7.45 -2.77 8.60
N ALA A 41 -7.23 -3.90 9.26
CA ALA A 41 -7.87 -4.17 10.54
C ALA A 41 -7.53 -3.07 11.55
N ASP A 42 -8.43 -2.85 12.50
CA ASP A 42 -8.18 -1.92 13.60
C ASP A 42 -6.88 -2.32 14.33
N PRO A 43 -5.97 -1.36 14.56
CA PRO A 43 -4.71 -1.66 15.22
C PRO A 43 -4.96 -2.09 16.67
N ILE A 44 -4.32 -3.19 17.05
CA ILE A 44 -4.36 -3.67 18.43
C ILE A 44 -3.45 -2.76 19.26
N VAL A 45 -3.97 -2.19 20.34
CA VAL A 45 -3.16 -1.41 21.28
C VAL A 45 -2.43 -2.37 22.21
N GLY A 46 -1.11 -2.23 22.27
CA GLY A 46 -0.22 -3.01 23.12
C GLY A 46 0.80 -2.13 23.83
N SER A 47 1.73 -2.77 24.52
CA SER A 47 2.91 -2.12 25.08
C SER A 47 4.13 -2.90 24.63
N LYS A 48 5.17 -2.22 24.15
CA LYS A 48 6.43 -2.87 23.79
C LYS A 48 6.99 -3.69 24.95
N GLY A 49 7.37 -4.93 24.69
CA GLY A 49 7.80 -5.92 25.69
C GLY A 49 6.65 -6.60 26.45
N GLY A 50 5.41 -6.14 26.27
CA GLY A 50 4.20 -6.79 26.79
C GLY A 50 3.84 -8.05 26.02
N GLY A 51 3.07 -8.93 26.67
CA GLY A 51 2.57 -10.14 26.04
C GLY A 51 1.52 -9.85 24.97
N CYS A 52 1.49 -10.69 23.95
CA CYS A 52 0.53 -10.61 22.87
C CYS A 52 0.14 -12.00 22.34
N SER A 53 -1.01 -12.04 21.68
CA SER A 53 -1.57 -13.21 21.03
C SER A 53 -1.56 -12.98 19.52
N GLU A 54 -1.15 -14.01 18.77
CA GLU A 54 -1.13 -14.05 17.29
C GLU A 54 -0.09 -13.14 16.62
N ASN A 55 0.45 -13.53 15.46
CA ASN A 55 1.33 -12.66 14.67
C ASN A 55 0.51 -11.53 14.03
N ARG A 56 0.38 -10.41 14.74
CA ARG A 56 -0.41 -9.23 14.36
C ARG A 56 0.44 -7.97 14.44
N VAL A 57 0.03 -6.95 13.68
CA VAL A 57 0.52 -5.58 13.83
C VAL A 57 -0.34 -4.84 14.85
N GLY A 58 0.30 -4.04 15.68
CA GLY A 58 -0.34 -3.21 16.69
C GLY A 58 0.33 -1.85 16.79
N VAL A 59 -0.10 -1.06 17.77
CA VAL A 59 0.51 0.21 18.13
C VAL A 59 0.77 0.26 19.62
N ASP A 60 1.88 0.88 20.01
CA ASP A 60 2.18 1.15 21.40
C ASP A 60 1.22 2.22 21.93
N GLY A 61 0.55 1.94 23.04
CA GLY A 61 -0.44 2.85 23.61
C GLY A 61 0.13 4.15 24.17
N ASP A 62 1.42 4.15 24.54
CA ASP A 62 2.07 5.31 25.14
C ASP A 62 2.76 6.18 24.08
N THR A 63 3.42 5.55 23.11
CA THR A 63 4.22 6.25 22.09
C THR A 63 3.54 6.36 20.73
N GLY A 64 2.56 5.51 20.43
CA GLY A 64 1.97 5.36 19.10
C GLY A 64 2.88 4.67 18.08
N GLU A 65 4.05 4.15 18.50
CA GLU A 65 4.95 3.41 17.62
C GLU A 65 4.30 2.12 17.12
N GLN A 66 4.62 1.71 15.89
CA GLN A 66 4.15 0.43 15.37
C GLN A 66 4.83 -0.74 16.08
N LEU A 67 4.04 -1.74 16.41
CA LEU A 67 4.46 -2.96 17.07
C LEU A 67 4.16 -4.17 16.18
N SER A 68 5.04 -5.17 16.26
CA SER A 68 4.82 -6.51 15.74
C SER A 68 4.78 -7.50 16.91
N CYS A 69 3.74 -8.33 16.94
CA CYS A 69 3.65 -9.44 17.86
C CYS A 69 4.41 -10.62 17.27
N ARG A 70 5.54 -10.98 17.88
CA ARG A 70 6.30 -12.16 17.48
C ARG A 70 5.99 -13.31 18.42
N ARG A 71 5.45 -14.41 17.88
CA ARG A 71 5.21 -15.65 18.62
C ARG A 71 6.54 -16.37 18.91
N GLY A 72 6.84 -16.60 20.18
CA GLY A 72 7.89 -17.50 20.65
C GLY A 72 7.32 -18.73 21.37
N PRO A 73 8.20 -19.63 21.86
CA PRO A 73 7.79 -20.85 22.57
C PRO A 73 7.00 -20.56 23.86
N ASP A 74 7.29 -19.44 24.53
CA ASP A 74 6.66 -19.06 25.81
C ASP A 74 5.45 -18.12 25.64
N GLY A 75 5.08 -17.77 24.41
CA GLY A 75 4.03 -16.80 24.12
C GLY A 75 4.45 -15.77 23.06
N GLY A 76 3.53 -14.87 22.70
CA GLY A 76 3.85 -13.73 21.85
C GLY A 76 4.34 -12.56 22.69
N VAL A 77 5.30 -11.80 22.16
CA VAL A 77 5.74 -10.54 22.77
C VAL A 77 5.69 -9.42 21.74
N TRP A 78 5.15 -8.27 22.14
CA TRP A 78 5.16 -7.06 21.33
C TRP A 78 6.60 -6.54 21.21
N SER A 79 7.07 -6.41 19.98
CA SER A 79 8.35 -5.79 19.65
C SER A 79 8.11 -4.59 18.74
N GLY A 80 9.00 -3.60 18.78
CA GLY A 80 8.98 -2.56 17.76
C GLY A 80 9.29 -3.15 16.39
N THR A 81 8.72 -2.57 15.33
CA THR A 81 9.05 -2.97 13.97
C THR A 81 10.42 -2.40 13.58
N ASN A 82 11.32 -3.22 13.03
CA ASN A 82 12.63 -2.76 12.52
C ASN A 82 12.52 -2.07 11.14
N GLY A 83 11.37 -1.46 10.86
CA GLY A 83 10.95 -0.87 9.59
C GLY A 83 9.51 -0.40 9.69
N GLY A 84 9.04 0.42 8.74
CA GLY A 84 7.63 0.86 8.72
C GLY A 84 6.72 -0.14 8.03
N ILE A 85 5.49 -0.30 8.52
CA ILE A 85 4.41 -0.96 7.77
C ILE A 85 4.02 -0.03 6.62
N VAL A 86 4.36 -0.42 5.39
CA VAL A 86 4.21 0.44 4.20
C VAL A 86 2.78 0.49 3.66
N GLY A 87 1.89 -0.35 4.17
CA GLY A 87 0.49 -0.39 3.77
C GLY A 87 -0.17 -1.73 4.10
N VAL A 88 -1.27 -2.01 3.39
CA VAL A 88 -2.03 -3.27 3.48
C VAL A 88 -1.90 -4.03 2.15
N HIS A 89 -1.47 -5.29 2.22
CA HIS A 89 -1.24 -6.15 1.06
C HIS A 89 -1.70 -7.59 1.29
N GLU A 90 -2.10 -8.27 0.23
CA GLU A 90 -2.50 -9.68 0.28
C GLU A 90 -1.28 -10.59 0.34
N PHE A 91 -1.37 -11.72 1.05
CA PHE A 91 -0.35 -12.77 1.00
C PHE A 91 -0.15 -13.28 -0.44
N GLY A 92 1.11 -13.42 -0.86
CA GLY A 92 1.50 -13.87 -2.20
C GLY A 92 1.36 -12.80 -3.28
N SER A 93 0.89 -11.59 -2.93
CA SER A 93 0.88 -10.48 -3.90
C SER A 93 2.31 -9.96 -4.14
N PRO A 94 2.60 -9.39 -5.32
CA PRO A 94 3.93 -8.89 -5.65
C PRO A 94 4.37 -7.74 -4.72
N CYS A 95 5.68 -7.62 -4.50
CA CYS A 95 6.31 -6.52 -3.76
C CYS A 95 7.69 -6.17 -4.35
N ASP A 96 8.17 -4.96 -4.09
CA ASP A 96 9.51 -4.53 -4.47
C ASP A 96 10.44 -4.53 -3.25
N PRO A 97 11.36 -5.52 -3.09
CA PRO A 97 12.22 -5.61 -1.91
C PRO A 97 13.23 -4.47 -1.77
N ALA A 98 13.38 -3.59 -2.78
CA ALA A 98 14.19 -2.38 -2.67
C ALA A 98 13.45 -1.22 -1.98
N LEU A 99 12.12 -1.27 -1.95
CA LEU A 99 11.25 -0.20 -1.43
C LEU A 99 10.39 -0.68 -0.26
N ASP A 100 10.00 -1.95 -0.30
CA ASP A 100 9.07 -2.60 0.60
C ASP A 100 9.83 -3.54 1.55
N GLU A 101 9.67 -3.32 2.85
CA GLU A 101 10.22 -4.23 3.87
C GLU A 101 9.10 -5.02 4.55
N ARG A 102 8.14 -4.32 5.14
CA ARG A 102 7.05 -4.89 5.94
C ARG A 102 5.71 -4.28 5.57
N SER A 103 4.68 -5.09 5.68
CA SER A 103 3.29 -4.71 5.52
C SER A 103 2.41 -5.55 6.45
N GLN A 104 1.11 -5.37 6.37
CA GLN A 104 0.14 -6.24 7.00
C GLN A 104 -0.91 -6.71 6.00
N THR A 105 -1.53 -7.85 6.27
CA THR A 105 -2.72 -8.30 5.57
C THR A 105 -3.95 -7.48 5.99
N PRO A 106 -5.10 -7.58 5.29
CA PRO A 106 -6.34 -6.94 5.72
C PRO A 106 -6.78 -7.41 7.11
N GLU A 107 -6.42 -8.63 7.51
CA GLU A 107 -6.68 -9.16 8.85
C GLU A 107 -5.71 -8.60 9.90
N GLY A 108 -4.73 -7.78 9.51
CA GLY A 108 -3.73 -7.17 10.39
C GLY A 108 -2.59 -8.11 10.78
N ARG A 109 -2.33 -9.17 9.99
CA ARG A 109 -1.17 -10.04 10.19
C ARG A 109 0.06 -9.45 9.52
N GLU A 110 1.20 -9.43 10.21
CA GLU A 110 2.45 -8.95 9.60
C GLU A 110 2.88 -9.88 8.45
N ILE A 111 3.32 -9.25 7.36
CA ILE A 111 3.93 -9.88 6.18
C ILE A 111 5.19 -9.11 5.78
N MET A 112 6.17 -9.82 5.25
CA MET A 112 7.44 -9.27 4.78
C MET A 112 7.59 -9.45 3.28
N CYS A 113 8.20 -8.46 2.63
CA CYS A 113 8.58 -8.58 1.24
C CYS A 113 9.85 -9.43 1.15
N THR A 114 9.73 -10.63 0.59
CA THR A 114 10.86 -11.56 0.52
C THR A 114 11.70 -11.30 -0.74
N PRO A 115 13.03 -11.06 -0.64
CA PRO A 115 13.86 -10.79 -1.81
C PRO A 115 13.91 -11.93 -2.81
N ALA A 116 13.80 -13.18 -2.35
CA ALA A 116 13.86 -14.36 -3.21
C ALA A 116 12.58 -14.57 -4.03
N GLY A 117 11.42 -14.14 -3.51
CA GLY A 117 10.12 -14.37 -4.13
C GLY A 117 9.51 -13.15 -4.80
N HIS A 118 10.03 -11.94 -4.50
CA HIS A 118 9.40 -10.65 -4.86
C HIS A 118 7.91 -10.63 -4.51
N GLN A 119 7.57 -11.26 -3.40
CA GLN A 119 6.21 -11.48 -2.93
C GLN A 119 6.12 -11.28 -1.42
N TRP A 120 4.95 -10.79 -1.00
CA TRP A 120 4.55 -10.69 0.39
C TRP A 120 4.34 -12.08 1.00
N GLN A 121 5.09 -12.40 2.06
CA GLN A 121 5.00 -13.67 2.76
C GLN A 121 4.96 -13.46 4.27
N TYR A 122 4.47 -14.45 5.03
CA TYR A 122 4.60 -14.41 6.49
C TYR A 122 6.07 -14.51 6.89
N ASP A 123 6.46 -13.76 7.91
CA ASP A 123 7.77 -13.93 8.57
C ASP A 123 7.85 -15.38 9.11
N ALA A 124 8.94 -16.07 8.78
CA ALA A 124 9.12 -17.51 9.05
C ALA A 124 9.65 -17.78 10.46
#